data_AF-B4LYT2-F1
#
_entry.id   AF-B4LYT2-F1
#
_cell.length_a   1.000
_cell.length_b   1.000
_cell.length_c   1.000
_cell.angle_alpha   90.00
_cell.angle_beta   90.00
_cell.angle_gamma   90.00
#
_symmetry.space_group_name_H-M   'P 1'
#
loop_
_entity.id
_entity.type
_entity.pdbx_description
1 polymer ?
#
loop_
_entity_poly.entity_id
_entity_poly.type
_entity_poly.pdbx_seq_one_letter_code
_entity_poly.pdbx_strand_id
1 'polypeptide(L)'
;MPEHSPAPTPHRAIYGFAFYILFTVLFFVYVAWAFLPVELGLHSYLPDKYFAVFVPVLILVCAFFAVIIYPAINLSLTPNIDSIASVVDLKLVLPKGAQFTSWSQLQCQRSVTTAHRNALPAIQCNLCETEHMAKTRSPIPPLRFLDLQEVNATYYN
;
A
#
# COMPACT_ATOMS: atom_id res chain seq x y z
N MET A 1 -0.71 21.47 3.72
CA MET A 1 -2.17 21.55 3.50
C MET A 1 -2.83 20.37 4.23
N PRO A 2 -3.78 20.61 5.15
CA PRO A 2 -4.47 19.55 5.92
C PRO A 2 -5.32 18.61 5.05
N GLU A 3 -5.68 19.05 3.84
CA GLU A 3 -6.56 18.33 2.89
C GLU A 3 -6.04 16.94 2.46
N HIS A 4 -4.70 16.76 2.44
CA HIS A 4 -4.05 15.49 2.12
C HIS A 4 -3.71 14.64 3.36
N SER A 5 -4.07 15.12 4.55
CA SER A 5 -3.92 14.30 5.74
C SER A 5 -4.96 13.16 5.71
N PRO A 6 -4.58 11.92 6.05
CA PRO A 6 -5.53 10.84 6.30
C PRO A 6 -6.32 11.06 7.60
N ALA A 7 -6.03 12.12 8.35
CA ALA A 7 -6.72 12.45 9.59
C ALA A 7 -8.23 12.66 9.36
N PRO A 8 -9.07 12.24 10.33
CA PRO A 8 -10.52 12.44 10.26
C PRO A 8 -10.82 13.94 10.22
N THR A 9 -11.22 14.45 9.06
CA THR A 9 -11.69 15.82 8.92
C THR A 9 -13.21 15.85 9.00
N PRO A 10 -13.82 16.89 9.61
CA PRO A 10 -15.27 17.00 9.70
C PRO A 10 -15.93 16.99 8.31
N HIS A 11 -15.26 17.53 7.29
CA HIS A 11 -15.73 17.50 5.92
C HIS A 11 -15.89 16.08 5.35
N ARG A 12 -14.93 15.17 5.61
CA ARG A 12 -15.03 13.75 5.20
C ARG A 12 -16.17 13.01 5.89
N ALA A 13 -16.49 13.36 7.14
CA ALA A 13 -17.58 12.74 7.89
C ALA A 13 -18.97 13.07 7.29
N ILE A 14 -19.13 14.29 6.75
CA ILE A 14 -20.40 14.73 6.14
C ILE A 14 -20.74 13.87 4.91
N TYR A 15 -19.77 13.57 4.05
CA TYR A 15 -20.00 12.71 2.87
C TYR A 15 -20.44 11.30 3.26
N GLY A 16 -19.77 10.70 4.25
CA GLY A 16 -20.13 9.39 4.76
C GLY A 16 -21.57 9.35 5.31
N PHE A 17 -21.96 10.38 6.07
CA PHE A 17 -23.32 10.51 6.57
C PHE A 17 -24.35 10.71 5.46
N ALA A 18 -24.06 11.55 4.47
CA ALA A 18 -24.94 11.75 3.32
C ALA A 18 -25.16 10.45 2.52
N PHE A 19 -24.09 9.69 2.26
CA PHE A 19 -24.19 8.37 1.62
C PHE A 19 -24.97 7.38 2.48
N TYR A 20 -24.75 7.37 3.80
CA TYR A 20 -25.50 6.50 4.70
C TYR A 20 -27.02 6.72 4.58
N ILE A 21 -27.48 7.98 4.64
CA ILE A 21 -28.90 8.31 4.48
C ILE A 21 -29.39 7.93 3.06
N LEU A 22 -28.62 8.26 2.02
CA LEU A 22 -28.97 7.94 0.63
C LEU A 22 -29.16 6.44 0.43
N PHE A 23 -28.19 5.61 0.82
CA PHE A 23 -28.27 4.16 0.66
C PHE A 23 -29.33 3.54 1.56
N THR A 24 -29.57 4.08 2.75
CA THR A 24 -30.65 3.63 3.63
C THR A 24 -32.02 3.84 2.97
N VAL A 25 -32.26 5.03 2.41
CA VAL A 25 -33.52 5.33 1.70
C VAL A 25 -33.67 4.45 0.46
N LEU A 26 -32.61 4.34 -0.36
CA LEU A 26 -32.61 3.48 -1.54
C LEU A 26 -32.86 2.01 -1.19
N PHE A 27 -32.31 1.53 -0.08
CA PHE A 27 -32.54 0.17 0.40
C PHE A 27 -34.01 -0.07 0.78
N PHE A 28 -34.64 0.85 1.52
CA PHE A 28 -36.06 0.72 1.84
C PHE A 28 -36.94 0.78 0.59
N VAL A 29 -36.65 1.68 -0.34
CA VAL A 29 -37.36 1.75 -1.63
C VAL A 29 -37.19 0.45 -2.42
N TYR A 30 -35.97 -0.11 -2.44
CA TYR A 30 -35.67 -1.38 -3.10
C TYR A 30 -36.42 -2.56 -2.48
N VAL A 31 -36.40 -2.69 -1.16
CA VAL A 31 -37.11 -3.77 -0.43
C VAL A 31 -38.61 -3.63 -0.65
N ALA A 32 -39.16 -2.42 -0.51
CA ALA A 32 -40.57 -2.16 -0.79
C ALA A 32 -40.93 -2.57 -2.22
N TRP A 33 -40.13 -2.15 -3.22
CA TRP A 33 -40.30 -2.55 -4.62
C TRP A 33 -40.22 -4.06 -4.82
N ALA A 34 -39.26 -4.75 -4.19
CA ALA A 34 -39.06 -6.19 -4.34
C ALA A 34 -40.27 -7.00 -3.84
N PHE A 35 -40.77 -6.68 -2.64
CA PHE A 35 -41.86 -7.41 -1.98
C PHE A 35 -43.27 -6.96 -2.39
N LEU A 36 -43.41 -5.85 -3.13
CA LEU A 36 -44.72 -5.37 -3.56
C LEU A 36 -45.42 -6.39 -4.48
N PRO A 37 -46.67 -6.80 -4.21
CA PRO A 37 -47.38 -7.75 -5.07
C PRO A 37 -47.68 -7.16 -6.45
N VAL A 38 -47.66 -8.02 -7.46
CA VAL A 38 -47.85 -7.65 -8.89
C VAL A 38 -49.24 -7.07 -9.16
N GLU A 39 -50.21 -7.43 -8.32
CA GLU A 39 -51.62 -7.04 -8.39
C GLU A 39 -51.87 -5.53 -8.25
N LEU A 40 -50.90 -4.77 -7.73
CA LEU A 40 -51.01 -3.32 -7.54
C LEU A 40 -50.84 -2.52 -8.84
N GLY A 41 -50.79 -3.17 -10.00
CA GLY A 41 -50.78 -2.53 -11.33
C GLY A 41 -49.48 -1.78 -11.67
N LEU A 42 -48.51 -1.78 -10.76
CA LEU A 42 -47.24 -1.07 -10.90
C LEU A 42 -46.20 -1.82 -11.76
N HIS A 43 -46.50 -3.07 -12.12
CA HIS A 43 -45.60 -3.95 -12.89
C HIS A 43 -45.27 -3.41 -14.28
N SER A 44 -46.17 -2.66 -14.92
CA SER A 44 -45.94 -2.09 -16.26
C SER A 44 -44.92 -0.94 -16.27
N TYR A 45 -44.63 -0.35 -15.11
CA TYR A 45 -43.74 0.81 -14.97
C TYR A 45 -42.41 0.48 -14.29
N LEU A 46 -42.29 -0.72 -13.72
CA LEU A 46 -41.14 -1.15 -12.95
C LEU A 46 -40.42 -2.32 -13.66
N PRO A 47 -39.12 -2.52 -13.41
CA PRO A 47 -38.41 -3.68 -13.94
C PRO A 47 -39.03 -5.00 -13.47
N ASP A 48 -38.81 -6.06 -14.24
CA ASP A 48 -39.17 -7.42 -13.86
C ASP A 48 -38.60 -7.77 -12.48
N LYS A 49 -39.38 -8.50 -11.67
CA LYS A 49 -39.00 -8.99 -10.34
C LYS A 49 -37.74 -9.85 -10.36
N TYR A 50 -37.39 -10.47 -11.49
CA TYR A 50 -36.08 -11.12 -11.66
C TYR A 50 -34.90 -10.21 -11.28
N PHE A 51 -35.00 -8.90 -11.55
CA PHE A 51 -33.95 -7.94 -11.21
C PHE A 51 -33.75 -7.77 -9.70
N ALA A 52 -34.75 -8.11 -8.87
CA ALA A 52 -34.61 -8.07 -7.41
C ALA A 52 -33.66 -9.16 -6.86
N VAL A 53 -33.34 -10.18 -7.66
CA VAL A 53 -32.32 -11.18 -7.30
C VAL A 53 -31.03 -10.93 -8.10
N PHE A 54 -31.16 -10.52 -9.36
CA PHE A 54 -30.01 -10.28 -10.21
C PHE A 54 -29.12 -9.14 -9.72
N VAL A 55 -29.69 -8.01 -9.30
CA VAL A 55 -28.93 -6.84 -8.82
C VAL A 55 -28.01 -7.17 -7.63
N PRO A 56 -28.47 -7.81 -6.54
CA PRO A 56 -27.59 -8.13 -5.42
C PRO A 56 -26.52 -9.16 -5.79
N VAL A 57 -26.83 -10.12 -6.66
CA VAL A 57 -25.83 -11.07 -7.19
C VAL A 57 -24.77 -10.33 -8.00
N LEU A 58 -25.15 -9.37 -8.84
CA LEU A 58 -24.22 -8.56 -9.62
C LEU A 58 -23.30 -7.73 -8.71
N ILE A 59 -23.84 -7.11 -7.66
CA ILE A 59 -23.06 -6.35 -6.67
C ILE A 59 -22.05 -7.28 -5.98
N LEU A 60 -22.45 -8.50 -5.60
CA LEU A 60 -21.56 -9.47 -4.96
C LEU A 60 -20.39 -9.86 -5.89
N VAL A 61 -20.67 -10.13 -7.16
CA VAL A 61 -19.65 -10.47 -8.17
C VAL A 61 -18.68 -9.30 -8.37
N CYS A 62 -19.19 -8.07 -8.50
CA CYS A 62 -18.37 -6.87 -8.61
C CYS A 62 -17.50 -6.64 -7.36
N ALA A 63 -18.07 -6.81 -6.16
CA ALA A 63 -17.34 -6.68 -4.90
C ALA A 63 -16.24 -7.75 -4.77
N PHE A 64 -16.54 -9.00 -5.12
CA PHE A 64 -15.55 -10.08 -5.17
C PHE A 64 -14.39 -9.74 -6.11
N PHE A 65 -14.70 -9.22 -7.30
CA PHE A 65 -13.67 -8.78 -8.23
C PHE A 65 -12.82 -7.64 -7.67
N ALA A 66 -13.45 -6.62 -7.07
CA ALA A 66 -12.76 -5.44 -6.55
C ALA A 66 -11.90 -5.72 -5.30
N VAL A 67 -12.34 -6.60 -4.41
CA VAL A 67 -11.69 -6.85 -3.11
C VAL A 67 -10.73 -8.03 -3.16
N ILE A 68 -10.99 -9.04 -3.99
CA ILE A 68 -10.18 -10.27 -4.04
C ILE A 68 -9.35 -10.30 -5.32
N ILE A 69 -10.00 -10.30 -6.49
CA ILE A 69 -9.31 -10.54 -7.76
C ILE A 69 -8.34 -9.40 -8.07
N TYR A 70 -8.79 -8.15 -7.98
CA TYR A 70 -7.96 -7.00 -8.32
C TYR A 70 -6.71 -6.90 -7.42
N PRO A 71 -6.81 -6.97 -6.08
CA PRO A 71 -5.61 -7.01 -5.22
C PRO A 71 -4.75 -8.25 -5.46
N ALA A 72 -5.33 -9.42 -5.73
CA ALA A 72 -4.56 -10.63 -6.02
C ALA A 72 -3.72 -10.49 -7.31
N ILE A 73 -4.29 -9.92 -8.38
CA ILE A 73 -3.56 -9.62 -9.61
C ILE A 73 -2.45 -8.62 -9.32
N ASN A 74 -2.74 -7.53 -8.62
CA ASN A 74 -1.73 -6.52 -8.26
C ASN A 74 -0.60 -7.12 -7.42
N LEU A 75 -0.91 -8.00 -6.47
CA LEU A 75 0.09 -8.70 -5.66
C LEU A 75 0.91 -9.69 -6.50
N SER A 76 0.28 -10.37 -7.48
CA SER A 76 0.99 -11.28 -8.38
C SER A 76 1.95 -10.56 -9.34
N LEU A 77 1.67 -9.30 -9.67
CA LEU A 77 2.55 -8.44 -10.48
C LEU A 77 3.64 -7.76 -9.64
N THR A 78 3.50 -7.75 -8.31
CA THR A 78 4.48 -7.17 -7.40
C THR A 78 5.67 -8.14 -7.26
N PRO A 79 6.93 -7.66 -7.20
CA PRO A 79 8.08 -8.52 -6.91
C PRO A 79 7.90 -9.26 -5.58
N ASN A 80 8.56 -10.43 -5.45
CA ASN A 80 8.57 -11.20 -4.20
C ASN A 80 8.98 -10.31 -3.01
N ILE A 81 8.36 -10.53 -1.84
CA ILE A 81 8.58 -9.73 -0.64
C ILE A 81 10.04 -9.76 -0.16
N ASP A 82 10.75 -10.86 -0.44
CA ASP A 82 12.17 -11.03 -0.10
C ASP A 82 13.10 -10.36 -1.14
N SER A 83 12.55 -9.92 -2.27
CA SER A 83 13.33 -9.25 -3.30
C SER A 83 13.57 -7.80 -2.91
N ILE A 84 14.83 -7.37 -2.98
CA ILE A 84 15.22 -5.97 -2.75
C ILE A 84 14.48 -5.01 -3.71
N ALA A 85 14.08 -5.50 -4.89
CA ALA A 85 13.22 -4.83 -5.86
C ALA A 85 11.92 -4.25 -5.27
N SER A 86 11.44 -4.77 -4.14
CA SER A 86 10.28 -4.24 -3.42
C SER A 86 10.56 -2.94 -2.64
N VAL A 87 11.84 -2.64 -2.38
CA VAL A 87 12.30 -1.49 -1.57
C VAL A 87 12.97 -0.41 -2.43
N VAL A 88 13.71 -0.78 -3.49
CA VAL A 88 14.47 0.16 -4.33
C VAL A 88 13.57 0.96 -5.27
N ASP A 89 13.78 2.27 -5.34
CA ASP A 89 13.17 3.12 -6.38
C ASP A 89 14.09 3.22 -7.61
N LEU A 90 13.62 2.67 -8.73
CA LEU A 90 14.31 2.69 -10.02
C LEU A 90 14.67 4.11 -10.50
N LYS A 91 13.86 5.13 -10.21
CA LYS A 91 14.15 6.51 -10.62
C LYS A 91 15.36 7.10 -9.88
N LEU A 92 15.61 6.63 -8.66
CA LEU A 92 16.75 7.06 -7.86
C LEU A 92 18.00 6.24 -8.19
N VAL A 93 17.85 4.99 -8.64
CA VAL A 93 18.98 4.16 -9.06
C VAL A 93 19.53 4.57 -10.42
N LEU A 94 18.65 4.83 -11.39
CA LEU A 94 19.06 5.08 -12.76
C LEU A 94 19.67 6.48 -12.90
N PRO A 95 20.73 6.64 -13.72
CA PRO A 95 21.26 7.95 -14.03
C PRO A 95 20.16 8.85 -14.61
N LYS A 96 20.21 10.15 -14.30
CA LYS A 96 19.20 11.13 -14.74
C LYS A 96 19.03 11.06 -16.26
N GLY A 97 17.85 10.65 -16.71
CA GLY A 97 17.50 10.51 -18.14
C GLY A 97 17.58 9.09 -18.71
N ALA A 98 18.07 8.11 -17.95
CA ALA A 98 18.06 6.70 -18.36
C ALA A 98 16.67 6.07 -18.12
N GLN A 99 16.18 5.31 -19.10
CA GLN A 99 14.96 4.52 -18.94
C GLN A 99 15.29 3.12 -18.42
N PHE A 100 14.40 2.58 -17.59
CA PHE A 100 14.50 1.19 -17.16
C PHE A 100 14.21 0.27 -18.34
N THR A 101 15.12 -0.65 -18.64
CA THR A 101 14.89 -1.66 -19.69
C THR A 101 14.81 -3.07 -19.12
N SER A 102 15.64 -3.40 -18.11
CA SER A 102 15.65 -4.74 -17.49
C SER A 102 16.31 -4.74 -16.12
N TRP A 103 15.89 -5.68 -15.26
CA TRP A 103 16.45 -5.86 -13.91
C TRP A 103 17.94 -6.23 -13.90
N SER A 104 18.45 -6.83 -14.98
CA SER A 104 19.89 -7.14 -15.13
C SER A 104 20.78 -5.88 -15.14
N GLN A 105 20.25 -4.71 -15.52
CA GLN A 105 21.00 -3.45 -15.50
C GLN A 105 21.30 -2.96 -14.08
N LEU A 106 20.50 -3.37 -13.10
CA LEU A 106 20.65 -2.99 -11.70
C LEU A 106 21.62 -3.91 -10.95
N GLN A 107 22.02 -5.03 -11.56
CA GLN A 107 22.88 -6.06 -10.94
C GLN A 107 24.38 -5.81 -11.12
N CYS A 108 24.80 -4.72 -11.77
CA CYS A 108 26.21 -4.49 -12.10
C CYS A 108 26.75 -3.15 -11.55
N GLN A 109 27.35 -3.19 -10.35
CA GLN A 109 28.70 -2.65 -10.11
C GLN A 109 29.21 -3.04 -8.72
N ARG A 110 29.52 -4.33 -8.54
CA ARG A 110 30.47 -4.76 -7.51
C ARG A 110 31.89 -4.42 -7.96
N SER A 111 32.18 -3.15 -8.25
CA SER A 111 33.58 -2.70 -8.33
C SER A 111 34.00 -2.35 -6.91
N VAL A 112 34.74 -3.27 -6.32
CA VAL A 112 35.44 -3.16 -5.04
C VAL A 112 36.04 -1.75 -4.87
N THR A 113 35.36 -0.89 -4.12
CA THR A 113 36.00 0.25 -3.45
C THR A 113 35.79 0.05 -1.97
N THR A 114 36.73 -0.67 -1.37
CA THR A 114 36.90 -0.85 0.06
C THR A 114 36.97 0.53 0.71
N ALA A 115 35.83 1.05 1.16
CA ALA A 115 35.78 2.27 1.95
C ALA A 115 36.46 1.99 3.29
N HIS A 116 37.61 2.62 3.50
CA HIS A 116 38.44 2.53 4.70
C HIS A 116 37.62 3.04 5.90
N ARG A 117 36.92 2.14 6.61
CA ARG A 117 36.27 2.47 7.88
C ARG A 117 37.37 2.65 8.91
N ASN A 118 37.63 3.89 9.29
CA ASN A 118 38.50 4.20 10.42
C ASN A 118 37.97 3.46 11.65
N ALA A 119 38.73 2.48 12.13
CA ALA A 119 38.41 1.73 13.32
C ALA A 119 38.36 2.69 14.52
N LEU A 120 37.27 2.62 15.29
CA LEU A 120 37.16 3.36 16.55
C LEU A 120 38.24 2.85 17.51
N PRO A 121 38.95 3.74 18.23
CA PRO A 121 40.02 3.35 19.14
C PRO A 121 39.47 2.49 20.29
N ALA A 122 40.22 1.46 20.67
CA ALA A 122 39.92 0.65 21.85
C ALA A 122 40.03 1.51 23.12
N ILE A 123 39.07 1.35 24.04
CA ILE A 123 39.04 2.07 25.31
C ILE A 123 39.52 1.11 26.41
N GLN A 124 40.49 1.52 27.22
CA GLN A 124 40.89 0.77 28.41
C GLN A 124 39.83 0.92 29.51
N CYS A 125 39.34 -0.21 30.01
CA CYS A 125 38.31 -0.24 31.03
C CYS A 125 38.92 -0.43 32.43
N ASN A 126 38.78 0.57 33.29
CA ASN A 126 39.30 0.54 34.67
C ASN A 126 38.61 -0.50 35.59
N LEU A 127 37.53 -1.15 35.14
CA LEU A 127 36.82 -2.14 35.94
C LEU A 127 37.34 -3.57 35.74
N CYS A 128 37.94 -3.85 34.59
CA CYS A 128 38.39 -5.18 34.20
C CYS A 128 39.82 -5.19 33.62
N GLU A 129 40.52 -4.06 33.68
CA GLU A 129 41.91 -3.85 33.25
C GLU A 129 42.23 -4.39 31.83
N THR A 130 41.23 -4.45 30.96
CA THR A 130 41.35 -4.97 29.59
C THR A 130 40.81 -3.96 28.57
N GLU A 131 41.23 -4.12 27.31
CA GLU A 131 40.78 -3.27 26.21
C GLU A 131 39.38 -3.68 25.73
N HIS A 132 38.48 -2.70 25.62
CA HIS A 132 37.13 -2.89 25.10
C HIS A 132 36.90 -2.06 23.85
N MET A 133 36.35 -2.69 22.82
CA MET A 133 35.75 -1.97 21.69
C MET A 133 34.34 -1.53 22.09
N ALA A 134 34.07 -0.23 22.02
CA ALA A 134 32.73 0.29 22.16
C ALA A 134 31.87 -0.26 21.00
N LYS A 135 30.99 -1.23 21.31
CA LYS A 135 30.01 -1.73 20.35
C LYS A 135 28.83 -0.77 20.30
N THR A 136 29.03 0.41 19.71
CA THR A 136 27.96 1.36 19.43
C THR A 136 27.11 0.84 18.27
N ARG A 137 26.11 0.00 18.59
CA ARG A 137 25.03 -0.25 17.62
C ARG A 137 24.20 1.04 17.59
N SER A 138 24.18 1.73 16.46
CA SER A 138 23.25 2.85 16.29
C SER A 138 21.82 2.35 16.57
N PRO A 139 20.96 3.16 17.23
CA PRO A 139 19.54 2.84 17.32
C PRO A 139 19.02 2.61 15.90
N ILE A 140 18.33 1.49 15.68
CA ILE A 140 17.70 1.22 14.38
C ILE A 140 16.64 2.31 14.21
N PRO A 141 16.78 3.23 13.22
CA PRO A 141 15.80 4.28 13.02
C PRO A 141 14.44 3.62 12.73
N PRO A 142 13.32 4.18 13.23
CA PRO A 142 12.01 3.65 12.87
C PRO A 142 11.85 3.77 11.35
N LEU A 143 11.30 2.73 10.71
CA LEU A 143 11.10 2.59 9.26
C LEU A 143 10.44 3.80 8.57
N ARG A 144 9.82 4.71 9.34
CA ARG A 144 9.29 6.00 8.89
C ARG A 144 10.34 6.92 8.27
N PHE A 145 11.61 6.78 8.62
CA PHE A 145 12.72 7.62 8.14
C PHE A 145 13.72 6.83 7.28
N LEU A 146 13.30 5.71 6.68
CA LEU A 146 14.15 4.99 5.74
C LEU A 146 14.35 5.88 4.49
N ASP A 147 15.48 6.56 4.42
CA ASP A 147 15.83 7.37 3.26
C ASP A 147 16.14 6.43 2.09
N LEU A 148 15.29 6.47 1.05
CA LEU A 148 15.48 5.64 -0.14
C LEU A 148 16.81 5.96 -0.84
N GLN A 149 17.36 7.17 -0.66
CA GLN A 149 18.70 7.49 -1.14
C GLN A 149 19.78 6.72 -0.36
N GLU A 150 19.64 6.59 0.96
CA GLU A 150 20.56 5.82 1.81
C GLU A 150 20.44 4.32 1.54
N VAL A 151 19.23 3.79 1.33
CA VAL A 151 19.02 2.38 0.95
C VAL A 151 19.65 2.09 -0.41
N ASN A 152 19.45 2.98 -1.38
CA ASN A 152 20.11 2.85 -2.68
C ASN A 152 21.63 2.91 -2.51
N ALA A 153 22.15 3.88 -1.75
CA ALA A 153 23.58 4.02 -1.52
C ALA A 153 24.21 2.84 -0.76
N THR A 154 23.50 2.20 0.17
CA THR A 154 23.98 1.03 0.92
C THR A 154 23.93 -0.26 0.12
N TYR A 155 23.08 -0.36 -0.91
CA TYR A 155 23.06 -1.50 -1.82
C TYR A 155 24.22 -1.45 -2.84
N TYR A 156 24.61 -0.25 -3.28
CA TYR A 156 25.70 -0.07 -4.27
C TYR A 156 27.10 0.15 -3.65
N ASN A 157 27.23 0.29 -2.33
CA ASN A 157 28.51 0.34 -1.60
C ASN A 157 28.91 -1.04 -1.05
#